data_AF-A0A654EUK0-F1
#
_entry.id   AF-A0A654EUK0-F1
#
_cell.length_a   1.000
_cell.length_b   1.000
_cell.length_c   1.000
_cell.angle_alpha   90.00
_cell.angle_beta   90.00
_cell.angle_gamma   90.00
#
_symmetry.space_group_name_H-M   'P 1'
#
loop_
_entity.id
_entity.type
_entity.pdbx_description
1 polymer ?
#
loop_
_entity_poly.entity_id
_entity_poly.type
_entity_poly.pdbx_seq_one_letter_code
_entity_poly.pdbx_strand_id
1 'polypeptide(L)'
;MEKLPRLLLEGGLGWNYHLTVVLKTKNQWARDDPAFIVICSLLLVVATVAYCVTYDHSSSHAVVVVVSVLLTHFLITGAVIATCCWFLTNSYLREETPNSHVVEQRVEWLYTFDVHCNSFFPMFVLLYVVHYFLSPLLIAHGFIPLLLSNLLFMVGASYYHYLNFLGYDVLPFLERTTFFLYPIGVVIVLSPILILSGFNPSRYFMNMYFSQRL
;
A
#
# COMPACT_ATOMS: atom_id res chain seq x y z
N MET A 1 -19.19 10.20 28.57
CA MET A 1 -18.11 10.28 29.59
C MET A 1 -18.11 8.97 30.34
N GLU A 2 -16.95 8.34 30.53
CA GLU A 2 -16.72 7.06 31.24
C GLU A 2 -16.34 5.87 30.34
N LYS A 3 -15.14 5.95 29.74
CA LYS A 3 -14.28 4.79 29.44
C LYS A 3 -12.82 5.19 29.22
N LEU A 4 -12.33 6.18 29.98
CA LEU A 4 -10.91 6.55 29.95
C LEU A 4 -10.43 7.03 31.33
N PRO A 5 -10.29 6.13 32.32
CA PRO A 5 -9.15 6.29 33.21
C PRO A 5 -8.64 4.94 33.75
N ARG A 6 -7.51 4.46 33.22
CA ARG A 6 -6.54 3.69 34.02
C ARG A 6 -5.20 3.37 33.34
N LEU A 7 -5.07 3.53 32.02
CA LEU A 7 -3.79 3.27 31.33
C LEU A 7 -2.85 4.50 31.27
N LEU A 8 -3.23 5.64 31.86
CA LEU A 8 -2.46 6.89 31.81
C LEU A 8 -1.51 7.12 33.00
N LEU A 9 -1.43 6.20 33.97
CA LEU A 9 -0.68 6.44 35.21
C LEU A 9 0.65 5.70 35.34
N GLU A 10 1.02 4.79 34.43
CA GLU A 10 2.32 4.12 34.52
C GLU A 10 3.11 4.19 33.20
N GLY A 11 4.06 5.12 33.16
CA GLY A 11 5.27 5.04 32.33
C GLY A 11 5.16 5.48 30.86
N GLY A 12 5.62 6.71 30.54
CA GLY A 12 5.93 7.11 29.15
C GLY A 12 5.34 8.45 28.67
N LEU A 13 5.06 9.40 29.57
CA LEU A 13 4.22 10.59 29.35
C LEU A 13 4.90 11.81 28.65
N GLY A 14 5.83 11.62 27.70
CA GLY A 14 6.40 12.75 26.94
C GLY A 14 5.78 12.91 25.55
N TRP A 15 5.91 11.85 24.75
CA TRP A 15 5.57 11.85 23.33
C TRP A 15 4.06 11.85 23.06
N ASN A 16 3.31 11.09 23.86
CA ASN A 16 1.85 10.99 23.71
C ASN A 16 1.13 12.32 23.99
N TYR A 17 1.66 13.15 24.89
CA TYR A 17 1.08 14.46 25.21
C TYR A 17 1.29 15.46 24.08
N HIS A 18 2.49 15.53 23.52
CA HIS A 18 2.78 16.43 22.38
C HIS A 18 1.96 16.07 21.14
N LEU A 19 1.85 14.78 20.80
CA LEU A 19 0.99 14.31 19.69
C LEU A 19 -0.47 14.68 19.92
N THR A 20 -0.98 14.49 21.15
CA THR A 20 -2.37 14.83 21.49
C THR A 20 -2.64 16.34 21.39
N VAL A 21 -1.70 17.19 21.81
CA VAL A 21 -1.84 18.67 21.73
C VAL A 21 -1.77 19.18 20.28
N VAL A 22 -0.91 18.60 19.43
CA VAL A 22 -0.80 18.99 18.02
C VAL A 22 -2.04 18.56 17.23
N LEU A 23 -2.52 17.33 17.42
CA LEU A 23 -3.76 16.86 16.78
C LEU A 23 -4.97 17.71 17.18
N LYS A 24 -5.00 18.16 18.45
CA LYS A 24 -6.09 18.99 18.99
C LYS A 24 -6.08 20.44 18.48
N THR A 25 -4.96 20.95 17.97
CA THR A 25 -4.87 22.34 17.45
C THR A 25 -5.05 22.46 15.94
N LYS A 26 -4.71 21.43 15.14
CA LYS A 26 -4.86 21.49 13.67
C LYS A 26 -6.10 20.79 13.11
N ASN A 27 -6.74 19.88 13.87
CA ASN A 27 -7.93 19.13 13.42
C ASN A 27 -7.78 18.47 12.03
N GLN A 28 -6.55 18.12 11.65
CA GLN A 28 -6.20 17.50 10.38
C GLN A 28 -5.39 16.23 10.66
N TRP A 29 -5.61 15.21 9.83
CA TRP A 29 -4.95 13.91 9.98
C TRP A 29 -3.90 13.68 8.90
N ALA A 30 -4.01 14.37 7.76
CA ALA A 30 -3.02 14.32 6.70
C ALA A 30 -1.67 14.88 7.18
N ARG A 31 -0.59 14.27 6.67
CA ARG A 31 0.75 14.83 6.78
C ARG A 31 0.89 16.02 5.83
N ASP A 32 1.49 17.11 6.30
CA ASP A 32 1.66 18.36 5.53
C ASP A 32 2.95 18.38 4.67
N ASP A 33 3.81 17.37 4.75
CA ASP A 33 5.09 17.33 4.01
C ASP A 33 5.10 16.31 2.86
N PRO A 34 5.63 16.70 1.67
CA PRO A 34 5.69 15.83 0.49
C PRO A 34 6.87 14.84 0.52
N ALA A 35 7.70 14.85 1.57
CA ALA A 35 8.98 14.14 1.60
C ALA A 35 8.82 12.64 1.36
N PHE A 36 7.80 12.02 1.96
CA PHE A 36 7.58 10.59 1.83
C PHE A 36 7.22 10.15 0.41
N ILE A 37 6.43 10.96 -0.31
CA ILE A 37 6.07 10.72 -1.72
C ILE A 37 7.31 10.79 -2.60
N VAL A 38 8.17 11.79 -2.36
CA VAL A 38 9.43 11.97 -3.09
C VAL A 38 10.36 10.77 -2.88
N ILE A 39 10.49 10.29 -1.63
CA ILE A 39 11.31 9.12 -1.30
C ILE A 39 10.79 7.87 -2.02
N CYS A 40 9.48 7.59 -1.94
CA CYS A 40 8.88 6.43 -2.62
C CYS A 40 9.10 6.50 -4.14
N SER A 41 8.93 7.69 -4.73
CA SER A 41 9.14 7.92 -6.17
C SER A 41 10.60 7.67 -6.56
N LEU A 42 11.56 8.20 -5.80
CA LEU A 42 12.99 8.02 -6.08
C LEU A 42 13.41 6.55 -5.95
N LEU A 43 12.95 5.85 -4.92
CA LEU A 43 13.23 4.43 -4.73
C LEU A 43 12.63 3.58 -5.87
N LEU A 44 11.42 3.89 -6.30
CA LEU A 44 10.77 3.21 -7.42
C LEU A 44 11.53 3.43 -8.73
N VAL A 45 12.00 4.66 -8.99
CA VAL A 45 12.84 4.98 -10.15
C VAL A 45 14.14 4.18 -10.10
N VAL A 46 14.84 4.17 -8.96
CA VAL A 46 16.09 3.42 -8.79
C VAL A 46 15.88 1.92 -9.03
N ALA A 47 14.84 1.33 -8.45
CA ALA A 47 14.52 -0.07 -8.65
C ALA A 47 14.20 -0.37 -10.12
N THR A 48 13.38 0.46 -10.77
CA THR A 48 12.98 0.25 -12.16
C THR A 48 14.15 0.40 -13.12
N VAL A 49 15.06 1.36 -12.86
CA VAL A 49 16.32 1.48 -13.61
C VAL A 49 17.16 0.21 -13.46
N ALA A 50 17.25 -0.38 -12.27
CA ALA A 50 17.97 -1.64 -12.08
C ALA A 50 17.37 -2.79 -12.91
N TYR A 51 16.04 -2.89 -12.98
CA TYR A 51 15.37 -3.83 -13.89
C TYR A 51 15.72 -3.56 -15.35
N CYS A 52 15.69 -2.31 -15.80
CA CYS A 52 16.01 -1.96 -17.18
C CYS A 52 17.46 -2.30 -17.54
N VAL A 53 18.42 -2.03 -16.64
CA VAL A 53 19.83 -2.39 -16.83
C VAL A 53 20.02 -3.90 -17.00
N THR A 54 19.19 -4.70 -16.31
CA THR A 54 19.32 -6.17 -16.31
C THR A 54 18.58 -6.83 -17.47
N TYR A 55 17.41 -6.31 -17.83
CA TYR A 55 16.45 -7.00 -18.70
C TYR A 55 16.07 -6.24 -19.97
N ASP A 56 16.41 -4.97 -20.09
CA ASP A 56 16.14 -4.18 -21.30
C ASP A 56 17.33 -4.25 -22.28
N HIS A 57 17.01 -4.18 -23.56
CA HIS A 57 17.99 -4.14 -24.64
C HIS A 57 18.12 -2.74 -25.26
N SER A 58 17.20 -1.80 -24.96
CA SER A 58 17.20 -0.45 -25.52
C SER A 58 17.11 0.62 -24.45
N SER A 59 18.04 1.58 -24.47
CA SER A 59 18.03 2.72 -23.54
C SER A 59 16.83 3.65 -23.74
N SER A 60 16.28 3.74 -24.95
CA SER A 60 15.07 4.54 -25.19
C SER A 60 13.83 3.89 -24.59
N HIS A 61 13.76 2.56 -24.66
CA HIS A 61 12.68 1.79 -24.06
C HIS A 61 12.76 1.84 -22.53
N ALA A 62 13.97 1.79 -21.95
CA ALA A 62 14.19 1.92 -20.51
C ALA A 62 13.60 3.21 -19.93
N VAL A 63 13.77 4.35 -20.61
CA VAL A 63 13.20 5.63 -20.17
C VAL A 63 11.67 5.58 -20.15
N VAL A 64 11.06 4.97 -21.17
CA VAL A 64 9.60 4.78 -21.23
C VAL A 64 9.11 3.87 -20.10
N VAL A 65 9.83 2.78 -19.81
CA VAL A 65 9.50 1.87 -18.70
C VAL A 65 9.57 2.60 -17.36
N VAL A 66 10.65 3.33 -17.07
CA VAL A 66 10.80 4.05 -15.80
C VAL A 66 9.70 5.09 -15.60
N VAL A 67 9.41 5.90 -16.63
CA VAL A 67 8.36 6.92 -16.57
C VAL A 67 6.98 6.27 -16.44
N SER A 68 6.70 5.23 -17.24
CA SER A 68 5.41 4.54 -17.21
C SER A 68 5.15 3.89 -15.85
N VAL A 69 6.12 3.20 -15.26
CA VAL A 69 5.99 2.57 -13.93
C VAL A 69 5.74 3.63 -12.85
N LEU A 70 6.53 4.71 -12.82
CA LEU A 70 6.34 5.78 -11.83
C LEU A 70 4.94 6.41 -11.92
N LEU A 71 4.52 6.77 -13.14
CA LEU A 71 3.23 7.43 -13.35
C LEU A 71 2.06 6.47 -13.09
N THR A 72 2.10 5.25 -13.64
CA THR A 72 0.95 4.35 -13.59
C THR A 72 0.86 3.57 -12.27
N HIS A 73 1.96 2.97 -11.80
CA HIS A 73 1.93 2.07 -10.64
C HIS A 73 1.87 2.80 -9.31
N PHE A 74 2.50 3.97 -9.23
CA PHE A 74 2.52 4.75 -8.00
C PHE A 74 1.52 5.90 -8.04
N LEU A 75 1.65 6.86 -8.97
CA LEU A 75 0.85 8.08 -8.91
C LEU A 75 -0.62 7.88 -9.31
N ILE A 76 -0.89 7.32 -10.50
CA ILE A 76 -2.25 7.13 -11.01
C ILE A 76 -2.99 6.09 -10.17
N THR A 77 -2.40 4.90 -9.99
CA THR A 77 -3.01 3.85 -9.17
C THR A 77 -3.22 4.32 -7.73
N GLY A 78 -2.25 5.04 -7.16
CA GLY A 78 -2.39 5.64 -5.83
C GLY A 78 -3.51 6.66 -5.74
N ALA A 79 -3.63 7.58 -6.70
CA ALA A 79 -4.69 8.57 -6.73
C ALA A 79 -6.08 7.92 -6.90
N VAL A 80 -6.19 6.88 -7.72
CA VAL A 80 -7.43 6.11 -7.91
C VAL A 80 -7.81 5.40 -6.61
N ILE A 81 -6.87 4.68 -5.98
CA ILE A 81 -7.13 3.98 -4.71
C ILE A 81 -7.50 4.98 -3.61
N ALA A 82 -6.75 6.07 -3.46
CA ALA A 82 -7.04 7.12 -2.49
C ALA A 82 -8.44 7.69 -2.70
N THR A 83 -8.82 8.00 -3.94
CA THR A 83 -10.17 8.51 -4.26
C THR A 83 -11.26 7.50 -3.93
N CYS A 84 -11.06 6.22 -4.24
CA CYS A 84 -12.00 5.16 -3.90
C CYS A 84 -12.14 5.00 -2.39
N CYS A 85 -11.02 4.89 -1.65
CA CYS A 85 -11.02 4.75 -0.21
C CYS A 85 -11.59 5.98 0.50
N TRP A 86 -11.28 7.19 0.02
CA TRP A 86 -11.85 8.45 0.50
C TRP A 86 -13.37 8.49 0.32
N PHE A 87 -13.86 8.08 -0.85
CA PHE A 87 -15.29 8.00 -1.11
C PHE A 87 -15.96 6.97 -0.21
N LEU A 88 -15.40 5.76 -0.10
CA LEU A 88 -15.95 4.66 0.70
C LEU A 88 -15.98 5.02 2.19
N THR A 89 -14.89 5.56 2.72
CA THR A 89 -14.78 5.93 4.14
C THR A 89 -15.78 7.00 4.53
N ASN A 90 -15.88 8.07 3.75
CA ASN A 90 -16.82 9.14 4.02
C ASN A 90 -18.28 8.76 3.75
N SER A 91 -18.55 7.77 2.90
CA SER A 91 -19.93 7.37 2.57
C SER A 91 -20.48 6.29 3.49
N TYR A 92 -19.65 5.32 3.92
CA TYR A 92 -20.13 4.08 4.55
C TYR A 92 -19.51 3.75 5.90
N LEU A 93 -18.35 4.32 6.25
CA LEU A 93 -17.59 3.91 7.44
C LEU A 93 -17.61 4.96 8.56
N ARG A 94 -18.29 6.09 8.41
CA ARG A 94 -18.41 7.09 9.48
C ARG A 94 -19.46 6.67 10.52
N GLU A 95 -19.18 6.96 11.79
CA GLU A 95 -20.12 6.75 12.89
C GLU A 95 -21.41 7.57 12.67
N GLU A 96 -22.58 6.93 12.81
CA GLU A 96 -23.89 7.53 12.49
C GLU A 96 -24.40 8.51 13.56
N THR A 97 -23.86 8.44 14.79
CA THR A 97 -24.29 9.29 15.91
C THR A 97 -23.17 10.20 16.40
N PRO A 98 -23.00 11.41 15.84
CA PRO A 98 -22.11 12.39 16.42
C PRO A 98 -22.70 12.83 17.77
N ASN A 99 -22.00 12.53 18.87
CA ASN A 99 -22.31 13.15 20.15
C ASN A 99 -22.42 14.67 19.94
N SER A 100 -23.52 15.28 20.37
CA SER A 100 -24.06 16.60 19.98
C SER A 100 -23.15 17.84 20.16
N HIS A 101 -21.89 17.65 20.54
CA HIS A 101 -20.88 18.69 20.75
C HIS A 101 -19.54 18.41 20.04
N VAL A 102 -19.47 17.42 19.13
CA VAL A 102 -18.26 17.09 18.37
C VAL A 102 -18.44 17.53 16.91
N VAL A 103 -17.46 18.29 16.40
CA VAL A 103 -17.39 18.70 14.98
C VAL A 103 -17.33 17.45 14.11
N GLU A 104 -18.18 17.38 13.07
CA GLU A 104 -18.10 16.30 12.07
C GLU A 104 -16.71 16.27 11.42
N GLN A 105 -15.91 15.26 11.77
CA GLN A 105 -14.63 15.01 11.11
C GLN A 105 -14.86 14.15 9.87
N ARG A 106 -14.22 14.53 8.77
CA ARG A 106 -14.22 13.79 7.50
C ARG A 106 -12.82 13.27 7.24
N VAL A 107 -12.74 12.13 6.56
CA VAL A 107 -11.45 11.64 6.09
C VAL A 107 -10.99 12.56 4.98
N GLU A 108 -9.79 13.12 5.14
CA GLU A 108 -9.15 13.98 4.15
C GLU A 108 -8.61 13.12 3.00
N TRP A 109 -8.72 13.60 1.77
CA TRP A 109 -8.19 12.87 0.60
C TRP A 109 -6.67 12.68 0.72
N LEU A 110 -5.95 13.70 1.18
CA LEU A 110 -4.50 13.64 1.40
C LEU A 110 -4.11 12.58 2.43
N TYR A 111 -4.93 12.37 3.45
CA TYR A 111 -4.73 11.28 4.41
C TYR A 111 -4.88 9.91 3.73
N THR A 112 -5.92 9.72 2.90
CA THR A 112 -6.10 8.45 2.18
C THR A 112 -4.96 8.15 1.20
N PHE A 113 -4.38 9.19 0.60
CA PHE A 113 -3.20 9.06 -0.25
C PHE A 113 -1.94 8.75 0.56
N ASP A 114 -1.76 9.33 1.75
CA ASP A 114 -0.65 8.97 2.66
C ASP A 114 -0.74 7.51 3.12
N VAL A 115 -1.96 7.01 3.41
CA VAL A 115 -2.19 5.58 3.71
C VAL A 115 -1.81 4.70 2.51
N HIS A 116 -2.12 5.11 1.28
CA HIS A 116 -1.64 4.43 0.07
C HIS A 116 -0.10 4.42 0.00
N CYS A 117 0.56 5.55 0.19
CA CYS A 117 2.03 5.61 0.17
C CYS A 117 2.65 4.70 1.25
N ASN A 118 2.07 4.69 2.46
CA ASN A 118 2.57 3.89 3.58
C ASN A 118 2.44 2.39 3.28
N SER A 119 1.28 1.97 2.79
CA SER A 119 1.04 0.58 2.38
C SER A 119 1.84 0.17 1.13
N PHE A 120 2.07 1.09 0.20
CA PHE A 120 2.86 0.85 -1.01
C PHE A 120 4.31 0.54 -0.67
N PHE A 121 4.92 1.19 0.32
CA PHE A 121 6.36 1.05 0.59
C PHE A 121 6.80 -0.40 0.91
N PRO A 122 6.18 -1.14 1.84
CA PRO A 122 6.55 -2.54 2.09
C PRO A 122 6.21 -3.47 0.92
N MET A 123 5.09 -3.22 0.24
CA MET A 123 4.74 -3.94 -0.99
C MET A 123 5.80 -3.71 -2.08
N PHE A 124 6.30 -2.49 -2.23
CA PHE A 124 7.41 -2.13 -3.11
C PHE A 124 8.67 -2.91 -2.76
N VAL A 125 9.04 -2.97 -1.47
CA VAL A 125 10.20 -3.75 -1.03
C VAL A 125 10.05 -5.23 -1.43
N LEU A 126 8.87 -5.82 -1.26
CA LEU A 126 8.64 -7.22 -1.63
C LEU A 126 8.60 -7.44 -3.16
N LEU A 127 7.83 -6.65 -3.88
CA LEU A 127 7.50 -6.89 -5.29
C LEU A 127 8.47 -6.24 -6.28
N TYR A 128 9.27 -5.26 -5.85
CA TYR A 128 10.31 -4.67 -6.69
C TYR A 128 11.69 -5.08 -6.21
N VAL A 129 12.03 -4.89 -4.93
CA VAL A 129 13.39 -5.13 -4.44
C VAL A 129 13.68 -6.62 -4.25
N VAL A 130 12.89 -7.32 -3.41
CA VAL A 130 13.08 -8.77 -3.17
C VAL A 130 12.82 -9.55 -4.45
N HIS A 131 11.75 -9.23 -5.17
CA HIS A 131 11.47 -9.82 -6.48
C HIS A 131 12.65 -9.65 -7.45
N TYR A 132 13.35 -8.51 -7.46
CA TYR A 132 14.47 -8.29 -8.38
C TYR A 132 15.58 -9.31 -8.11
N PHE A 133 15.97 -9.51 -6.86
CA PHE A 133 17.01 -10.48 -6.50
C PHE A 133 16.57 -11.93 -6.76
N LEU A 134 15.28 -12.23 -6.55
CA LEU A 134 14.73 -13.57 -6.79
C LEU A 134 14.30 -13.81 -8.24
N SER A 135 14.27 -12.78 -9.08
CA SER A 135 13.73 -12.83 -10.44
C SER A 135 14.27 -13.98 -11.32
N PRO A 136 15.58 -14.32 -11.35
CA PRO A 136 16.05 -15.46 -12.15
C PRO A 136 15.44 -16.80 -11.69
N LEU A 137 15.16 -16.94 -10.40
CA LEU A 137 14.48 -18.12 -9.85
C LEU A 137 12.97 -18.08 -10.11
N LEU A 138 12.33 -16.92 -9.97
CA LEU A 138 10.86 -16.78 -10.06
C LEU A 138 10.33 -16.91 -11.49
N ILE A 139 11.13 -16.52 -12.49
CA ILE A 139 10.76 -16.56 -13.91
C ILE A 139 10.99 -17.97 -14.48
N ALA A 140 11.86 -18.79 -13.88
CA ALA A 140 12.18 -20.14 -14.37
C ALA A 140 10.95 -21.06 -14.48
N HIS A 141 11.03 -22.07 -15.36
CA HIS A 141 9.97 -23.07 -15.54
C HIS A 141 9.93 -24.09 -14.40
N GLY A 142 8.73 -24.52 -14.02
CA GLY A 142 8.52 -25.52 -12.98
C GLY A 142 7.50 -25.09 -11.92
N PHE A 143 7.19 -26.02 -11.02
CA PHE A 143 6.23 -25.81 -9.93
C PHE A 143 6.79 -24.91 -8.82
N ILE A 144 8.07 -25.04 -8.47
CA ILE A 144 8.69 -24.26 -7.38
C ILE A 144 8.72 -22.75 -7.70
N PRO A 145 9.17 -22.29 -8.88
CA PRO A 145 9.07 -20.87 -9.27
C PRO A 145 7.63 -20.34 -9.28
N LEU A 146 6.69 -21.15 -9.78
CA LEU A 146 5.27 -20.82 -9.82
C LEU A 146 4.71 -20.61 -8.41
N LEU A 147 5.00 -21.53 -7.48
CA LEU A 147 4.58 -21.45 -6.10
C LEU A 147 5.20 -20.21 -5.42
N LEU A 148 6.52 -20.03 -5.52
CA LEU A 148 7.21 -18.93 -4.86
C LEU A 148 6.77 -17.57 -5.40
N SER A 149 6.53 -17.45 -6.71
CA SER A 149 6.01 -16.23 -7.33
C SER A 149 4.62 -15.90 -6.81
N ASN A 150 3.69 -16.87 -6.81
CA ASN A 150 2.35 -16.64 -6.28
C ASN A 150 2.37 -16.29 -4.78
N LEU A 151 3.20 -16.95 -3.96
CA LEU A 151 3.33 -16.64 -2.54
C LEU A 151 3.89 -15.24 -2.31
N LEU A 152 4.90 -14.80 -3.08
CA LEU A 152 5.47 -13.47 -2.96
C LEU A 152 4.42 -12.38 -3.27
N PHE A 153 3.66 -12.54 -4.35
CA PHE A 153 2.58 -11.63 -4.71
C PHE A 153 1.42 -11.65 -3.70
N MET A 154 1.05 -12.84 -3.22
CA MET A 154 0.03 -12.99 -2.18
C MET A 154 0.42 -12.26 -0.89
N VAL A 155 1.66 -12.43 -0.42
CA VAL A 155 2.17 -11.76 0.79
C VAL A 155 2.24 -10.25 0.57
N GLY A 156 2.78 -9.79 -0.58
CA GLY A 156 2.87 -8.36 -0.91
C GLY A 156 1.51 -7.67 -0.94
N ALA A 157 0.52 -8.28 -1.61
CA ALA A 157 -0.85 -7.76 -1.67
C ALA A 157 -1.54 -7.79 -0.29
N SER A 158 -1.34 -8.86 0.49
CA SER A 158 -1.89 -8.95 1.85
C SER A 158 -1.33 -7.87 2.76
N TYR A 159 -0.02 -7.62 2.69
CA TYR A 159 0.64 -6.58 3.48
C TYR A 159 0.15 -5.18 3.13
N TYR A 160 -0.04 -4.91 1.84
CA TYR A 160 -0.62 -3.65 1.36
C TYR A 160 -2.01 -3.40 1.98
N HIS A 161 -2.90 -4.38 1.93
CA HIS A 161 -4.25 -4.25 2.49
C HIS A 161 -4.26 -4.19 4.02
N TYR A 162 -3.38 -4.92 4.68
CA TYR A 162 -3.24 -4.88 6.13
C TYR A 162 -2.79 -3.50 6.64
N LEU A 163 -1.84 -2.86 5.95
CA LEU A 163 -1.41 -1.50 6.28
C LEU A 163 -2.48 -0.45 5.95
N ASN A 164 -3.29 -0.65 4.92
CA ASN A 164 -4.47 0.20 4.69
C ASN A 164 -5.41 0.12 5.90
N PHE A 165 -5.76 -1.11 6.34
CA PHE A 165 -6.58 -1.32 7.53
C PHE A 165 -6.01 -0.58 8.74
N LEU A 166 -4.73 -0.80 9.07
CA LEU A 166 -4.06 -0.12 10.19
C LEU A 166 -4.07 1.40 10.06
N GLY A 167 -3.92 1.94 8.86
CA GLY A 167 -4.05 3.37 8.61
C GLY A 167 -5.43 3.88 9.04
N TYR A 168 -6.50 3.33 8.48
CA TYR A 168 -7.86 3.79 8.77
C TYR A 168 -8.33 3.47 10.20
N ASP A 169 -7.82 2.41 10.84
CA ASP A 169 -8.19 2.01 12.21
C ASP A 169 -7.74 3.00 13.29
N VAL A 170 -6.74 3.85 12.98
CA VAL A 170 -6.29 4.91 13.90
C VAL A 170 -7.32 6.05 14.00
N LEU A 171 -8.21 6.20 13.01
CA LEU A 171 -9.20 7.28 13.01
C LEU A 171 -10.39 6.93 13.92
N PRO A 172 -10.59 7.65 15.04
CA PRO A 172 -11.57 7.26 16.06
C PRO A 172 -13.03 7.48 15.63
N PHE A 173 -13.27 8.19 14.53
CA PHE A 173 -14.60 8.50 13.99
C PHE A 173 -15.01 7.55 12.83
N LEU A 174 -14.14 6.60 12.47
CA LEU A 174 -14.47 5.53 11.54
C LEU A 174 -14.87 4.28 12.32
N GLU A 175 -16.04 3.73 11.99
CA GLU A 175 -16.47 2.41 12.41
C GLU A 175 -16.24 1.39 11.29
N ARG A 176 -16.19 0.10 11.64
CA ARG A 176 -16.15 -1.02 10.68
C ARG A 176 -14.98 -0.99 9.69
N THR A 177 -13.84 -0.40 10.07
CA THR A 177 -12.56 -0.39 9.33
C THR A 177 -12.09 -1.77 8.88
N THR A 178 -12.54 -2.85 9.55
CA THR A 178 -12.34 -4.26 9.15
C THR A 178 -12.70 -4.57 7.70
N PHE A 179 -13.53 -3.74 7.04
CA PHE A 179 -13.79 -3.81 5.60
C PHE A 179 -12.51 -3.85 4.76
N PHE A 180 -11.46 -3.11 5.15
CA PHE A 180 -10.18 -3.07 4.44
C PHE A 180 -9.41 -4.40 4.47
N LEU A 181 -9.79 -5.35 5.33
CA LEU A 181 -9.19 -6.69 5.39
C LEU A 181 -9.82 -7.68 4.40
N TYR A 182 -11.02 -7.40 3.86
CA TYR A 182 -11.70 -8.35 2.95
C TYR A 182 -10.89 -8.70 1.70
N PRO A 183 -10.16 -7.77 1.05
CA PRO A 183 -9.27 -8.10 -0.06
C PRO A 183 -8.19 -9.14 0.28
N ILE A 184 -7.75 -9.22 1.54
CA ILE A 184 -6.77 -10.24 1.98
C ILE A 184 -7.40 -11.64 1.86
N GLY A 185 -8.65 -11.80 2.31
CA GLY A 185 -9.39 -13.05 2.15
C GLY A 185 -9.52 -13.46 0.69
N VAL A 186 -9.82 -12.50 -0.20
CA VAL A 186 -9.87 -12.72 -1.65
C VAL A 186 -8.51 -13.18 -2.19
N VAL A 187 -7.43 -12.52 -1.81
CA VAL A 187 -6.06 -12.87 -2.24
C VAL A 187 -5.67 -14.27 -1.77
N ILE A 188 -6.01 -14.67 -0.54
CA ILE A 188 -5.74 -16.01 0.01
C ILE A 188 -6.53 -17.10 -0.74
N VAL A 189 -7.77 -16.82 -1.17
CA VAL A 189 -8.58 -17.78 -1.93
C VAL A 189 -8.14 -17.85 -3.40
N LEU A 190 -7.77 -16.72 -4.01
CA LEU A 190 -7.35 -16.67 -5.41
C LEU A 190 -5.97 -17.29 -5.64
N SER A 191 -5.03 -17.15 -4.70
CA SER A 191 -3.67 -17.66 -4.84
C SER A 191 -3.56 -19.17 -5.11
N PRO A 192 -4.25 -20.09 -4.42
CA PRO A 192 -4.24 -21.51 -4.81
C PRO A 192 -4.86 -21.75 -6.19
N ILE A 193 -5.88 -20.98 -6.59
CA ILE A 193 -6.49 -21.07 -7.92
C ILE A 193 -5.47 -20.69 -9.00
N LEU A 194 -4.70 -19.62 -8.79
CA LEU A 194 -3.64 -19.18 -9.70
C LEU A 194 -2.49 -20.20 -9.79
N ILE A 195 -2.13 -20.84 -8.67
CA ILE A 195 -1.13 -21.92 -8.66
C ILE A 195 -1.64 -23.12 -9.46
N LEU A 196 -2.89 -23.54 -9.25
CA LEU A 196 -3.47 -24.70 -9.95
C LEU A 196 -3.68 -24.43 -11.44
N SER A 197 -3.96 -23.19 -11.84
CA SER A 197 -4.07 -22.80 -13.26
C SER A 197 -2.72 -22.68 -13.96
N GLY A 198 -1.61 -22.75 -13.23
CA GLY A 198 -0.26 -22.58 -13.78
C GLY A 198 0.12 -21.12 -14.04
N PHE A 199 -0.64 -20.15 -13.53
CA PHE A 199 -0.38 -18.73 -13.72
C PHE A 199 0.77 -18.23 -12.83
N ASN A 200 1.84 -17.73 -13.44
CA ASN A 200 2.99 -17.16 -12.74
C ASN A 200 2.97 -15.62 -12.84
N PRO A 201 2.66 -14.89 -11.75
CA PRO A 201 2.56 -13.43 -11.79
C PRO A 201 3.89 -12.74 -12.07
N SER A 202 5.02 -13.29 -11.63
CA SER A 202 6.36 -12.77 -11.95
C SER A 202 6.63 -12.79 -13.45
N ARG A 203 6.28 -13.87 -14.15
CA ARG A 203 6.43 -13.94 -15.61
C ARG A 203 5.50 -12.95 -16.31
N TYR A 204 4.26 -12.85 -15.86
CA TYR A 204 3.31 -11.88 -16.42
C TYR A 204 3.82 -10.44 -16.27
N PHE A 205 4.31 -10.07 -15.08
CA PHE A 205 4.91 -8.77 -14.82
C PHE A 205 6.12 -8.49 -15.73
N MET A 206 7.04 -9.45 -15.83
CA MET A 206 8.24 -9.30 -16.65
C MET A 206 7.93 -9.22 -18.15
N ASN A 207 6.94 -9.98 -18.63
CA ASN A 207 6.53 -9.94 -20.03
C ASN A 207 5.83 -8.64 -20.42
N MET A 208 5.08 -8.03 -19.50
CA MET A 208 4.40 -6.75 -19.74
C MET A 208 5.40 -5.63 -20.08
N TYR A 209 6.57 -5.62 -19.42
CA TYR A 209 7.57 -4.57 -19.60
C TYR A 209 8.71 -4.96 -20.52
N PHE A 210 9.29 -6.15 -20.35
CA PHE A 210 10.53 -6.51 -21.05
C PHE A 210 10.33 -7.49 -22.20
N SER A 211 9.07 -7.84 -22.51
CA SER A 211 8.69 -8.74 -23.63
C SER A 211 9.67 -9.90 -23.81
N GLN A 212 10.01 -10.60 -22.72
CA GLN A 212 10.85 -11.79 -22.80
C GLN A 212 10.09 -12.81 -23.65
N ARG A 213 10.65 -13.17 -24.82
CA ARG A 213 10.12 -14.28 -25.61
C ARG A 213 10.32 -15.54 -24.76
N LEU A 214 9.23 -15.96 -24.12
CA LEU A 214 9.07 -17.28 -23.51
C LEU A 214 9.44 -18.38 -24.51
#